data_AF-A0A3S0TAN4-F1
#
_entry.id   AF-A0A3S0TAN4-F1
#
_cell.length_a   1.000
_cell.length_b   1.000
_cell.length_c   1.000
_cell.angle_alpha   90.00
_cell.angle_beta   90.00
_cell.angle_gamma   90.00
#
_symmetry.space_group_name_H-M   'P 1'
#
loop_
_entity.id
_entity.type
_entity.pdbx_description
1 polymer ?
#
loop_
_entity_poly.entity_id
_entity_poly.type
_entity_poly.pdbx_seq_one_letter_code
_entity_poly.pdbx_strand_id
1 'polypeptide(L)'
;MMLKVILSAALMHSIPVTVHTETVYEFVAHCGPDELSPCFNRFEERLIELMQKEGGRAFCLPGGFAAGMLKDEGVPVSILEYIRVGLSAARFGRAERPVDEVITDIVSTVYPCQ
;
A
#
# COMPACT_ATOMS: atom_id res chain seq x y z
N MET A 1 -56.90 29.14 -3.90
CA MET A 1 -55.63 29.76 -4.32
C MET A 1 -54.52 28.75 -4.08
N MET A 2 -53.87 28.29 -5.15
CA MET A 2 -52.83 27.24 -5.16
C MET A 2 -51.50 27.82 -4.67
N LEU A 3 -50.84 27.16 -3.70
CA LEU A 3 -49.44 27.44 -3.34
C LEU A 3 -48.57 26.33 -3.94
N LYS A 4 -47.75 26.68 -4.94
CA LYS A 4 -46.82 25.80 -5.65
C LYS A 4 -45.70 25.35 -4.71
N VAL A 5 -45.59 24.05 -4.47
CA VAL A 5 -44.40 23.41 -3.86
C VAL A 5 -43.37 23.24 -4.98
N ILE A 6 -42.27 24.00 -4.92
CA ILE A 6 -41.14 23.83 -5.83
C ILE A 6 -40.20 22.82 -5.18
N LEU A 7 -40.20 21.60 -5.72
CA LEU A 7 -39.23 20.55 -5.41
C LEU A 7 -37.90 20.92 -6.10
N SER A 8 -36.95 21.51 -5.38
CA SER A 8 -35.58 21.65 -5.86
C SER A 8 -34.84 20.35 -5.60
N ALA A 9 -34.76 19.48 -6.61
CA ALA A 9 -33.82 18.37 -6.63
C ALA A 9 -32.41 18.94 -6.81
N ALA A 10 -31.69 19.12 -5.71
CA ALA A 10 -30.27 19.41 -5.75
C ALA A 10 -29.54 18.18 -6.29
N LEU A 11 -28.97 18.28 -7.50
CA LEU A 11 -28.00 17.35 -8.03
C LEU A 11 -26.83 17.26 -7.03
N MET A 12 -26.78 16.17 -6.26
CA MET A 12 -25.54 15.71 -5.62
C MET A 12 -24.59 15.29 -6.74
N HIS A 13 -23.80 16.23 -7.27
CA HIS A 13 -22.63 15.90 -8.06
C HIS A 13 -21.63 15.25 -7.12
N SER A 14 -21.57 13.92 -7.15
CA SER A 14 -20.50 13.15 -6.51
C SER A 14 -19.18 13.66 -7.06
N ILE A 15 -18.41 14.36 -6.23
CA ILE A 15 -17.02 14.73 -6.57
C ILE A 15 -16.28 13.40 -6.73
N PRO A 16 -15.69 13.10 -7.91
CA PRO A 16 -14.87 11.92 -8.04
C PRO A 16 -13.67 12.11 -7.10
N VAL A 17 -13.63 11.32 -6.03
CA VAL A 17 -12.43 11.21 -5.19
C VAL A 17 -11.38 10.53 -6.07
N THR A 18 -10.48 11.30 -6.64
CA THR A 18 -9.28 10.77 -7.28
C THR A 18 -8.41 10.21 -6.15
N VAL A 19 -8.49 8.90 -5.93
CA VAL A 19 -7.54 8.19 -5.09
C VAL A 19 -6.19 8.27 -5.79
N HIS A 20 -5.32 9.19 -5.33
CA HIS A 20 -3.98 9.29 -5.88
C HIS A 20 -3.16 8.10 -5.38
N THR A 21 -2.74 7.22 -6.29
CA THR A 21 -1.92 6.07 -5.96
C THR A 21 -0.45 6.49 -5.97
N GLU A 22 0.20 6.43 -4.81
CA GLU A 22 1.61 6.76 -4.65
C GLU A 22 2.49 5.88 -5.55
N THR A 23 3.41 6.50 -6.28
CA THR A 23 4.36 5.83 -7.18
C THR A 23 5.59 5.30 -6.43
N VAL A 24 6.34 4.38 -7.04
CA VAL A 24 7.65 3.94 -6.51
C VAL A 24 8.61 5.11 -6.32
N TYR A 25 8.64 6.06 -7.25
CA TYR A 25 9.50 7.23 -7.16
C TYR A 25 9.18 8.07 -5.92
N GLU A 26 7.90 8.44 -5.75
CA GLU A 26 7.44 9.21 -4.60
C GLU A 26 7.71 8.44 -3.31
N PHE A 27 7.37 7.15 -3.27
CA PHE A 27 7.57 6.34 -2.07
C PHE A 27 9.03 6.30 -1.63
N VAL A 28 9.96 6.03 -2.55
CA VAL A 28 11.39 5.95 -2.22
C VAL A 28 12.00 7.33 -1.95
N ALA A 29 11.49 8.39 -2.57
CA ALA A 29 11.95 9.76 -2.27
C ALA A 29 11.69 10.18 -0.81
N HIS A 30 10.60 9.69 -0.21
CA HIS A 30 10.31 9.89 1.21
C HIS A 30 11.22 9.08 2.14
N CYS A 31 11.77 7.96 1.64
CA CYS A 31 12.82 7.19 2.31
C CYS A 31 14.20 7.81 2.01
N GLY A 32 14.43 9.01 2.54
CA GLY A 32 15.74 9.69 2.49
C GLY A 32 16.86 8.91 3.20
N PRO A 33 18.13 9.32 3.02
CA PRO A 33 19.29 8.59 3.52
C PRO A 33 19.47 8.62 5.05
N ASP A 34 18.82 9.55 5.75
CA ASP A 34 19.24 9.92 7.11
C ASP A 34 18.55 9.12 8.23
N GLU A 35 17.42 8.44 7.97
CA GLU A 35 16.74 7.65 9.01
C GLU A 35 16.09 6.36 8.47
N LEU A 36 16.69 5.20 8.78
CA LEU A 36 16.18 3.87 8.38
C LEU A 36 14.86 3.50 9.06
N SER A 37 14.72 3.85 10.34
CA SER A 37 13.58 3.47 11.18
C SER A 37 12.23 4.01 10.65
N PRO A 38 12.10 5.30 10.32
CA PRO A 38 10.87 5.83 9.71
C PRO A 38 10.51 5.18 8.37
N CYS A 39 11.50 4.86 7.54
CA CYS A 39 11.26 4.18 6.27
C CYS A 39 10.74 2.75 6.49
N PHE A 40 11.26 2.04 7.50
CA PHE A 40 10.81 0.69 7.85
C PHE A 40 9.41 0.68 8.44
N ASN A 41 9.07 1.63 9.30
CA ASN A 41 7.70 1.77 9.81
C ASN A 41 6.71 1.97 8.65
N ARG A 42 7.09 2.78 7.64
CA ARG A 42 6.25 3.01 6.47
C ARG A 42 6.08 1.76 5.59
N PHE A 43 7.13 0.97 5.42
CA PHE A 43 7.03 -0.33 4.74
C PHE A 43 6.12 -1.29 5.49
N GLU A 44 6.26 -1.34 6.82
CA GLU A 44 5.45 -2.17 7.70
C GLU A 44 3.96 -1.81 7.63
N GLU A 45 3.62 -0.53 7.82
CA GLU A 45 2.26 -0.01 7.69
C GLU A 45 1.67 -0.40 6.32
N ARG A 46 2.41 -0.15 5.23
CA ARG A 46 1.91 -0.45 3.89
C ARG A 46 1.72 -1.95 3.65
N LEU A 47 2.61 -2.78 4.17
CA LEU A 47 2.51 -4.23 4.03
C LEU A 47 1.29 -4.79 4.79
N ILE A 48 1.03 -4.27 5.99
CA ILE A 48 -0.17 -4.60 6.78
C ILE A 48 -1.43 -4.19 6.03
N GLU A 49 -1.48 -2.97 5.47
CA GLU A 49 -2.60 -2.47 4.67
C GLU A 49 -2.88 -3.35 3.44
N LEU A 50 -1.84 -3.75 2.70
CA LEU A 50 -1.96 -4.63 1.54
C LEU A 50 -2.51 -6.01 1.92
N MET A 51 -2.03 -6.57 3.02
CA MET A 51 -2.55 -7.84 3.55
C MET A 51 -4.02 -7.74 3.93
N GLN A 52 -4.45 -6.63 4.53
CA GLN A 52 -5.85 -6.42 4.93
C GLN A 52 -6.76 -6.18 3.71
N LYS A 53 -6.34 -5.34 2.76
CA LYS A 53 -7.13 -4.93 1.59
C LYS A 53 -7.44 -6.11 0.66
N GLU A 54 -6.47 -6.97 0.41
CA GLU A 54 -6.63 -8.12 -0.49
C GLU A 54 -7.21 -9.37 0.20
N GLY A 55 -7.66 -9.23 1.45
CA GLY A 55 -8.12 -10.37 2.27
C GLY A 55 -7.04 -11.45 2.43
N GLY A 56 -5.78 -11.02 2.54
CA GLY A 56 -4.60 -11.90 2.64
C GLY A 56 -4.17 -12.55 1.33
N ARG A 57 -4.65 -12.09 0.17
CA ARG A 57 -4.37 -12.72 -1.15
C ARG A 57 -3.35 -12.02 -2.03
N ALA A 58 -2.81 -10.87 -1.60
CA ALA A 58 -1.73 -10.18 -2.32
C ALA A 58 -0.49 -11.08 -2.44
N PHE A 59 -0.13 -11.73 -1.33
CA PHE A 59 0.99 -12.66 -1.17
C PHE A 59 0.71 -13.51 0.07
N CYS A 60 1.30 -14.71 0.14
CA CYS A 60 0.96 -15.70 1.16
C CYS A 60 2.13 -15.90 2.14
N LEU A 61 2.19 -15.03 3.14
CA LEU A 61 3.17 -15.15 4.21
C LEU A 61 2.98 -16.47 4.98
N PRO A 62 4.07 -17.08 5.49
CA PRO A 62 3.99 -18.17 6.45
C PRO A 62 3.07 -17.79 7.62
N GLY A 63 2.23 -18.73 8.08
CA GLY A 63 1.19 -18.44 9.08
C GLY A 63 1.70 -17.79 10.37
N GLY A 64 2.93 -18.09 10.81
CA GLY A 64 3.55 -17.42 11.96
C GLY A 64 3.86 -15.94 11.71
N PHE A 65 4.25 -15.56 10.50
CA PHE A 65 4.51 -14.17 10.13
C PHE A 65 3.22 -13.38 9.94
N ALA A 66 2.24 -13.97 9.23
CA ALA A 66 0.93 -13.34 9.07
C ALA A 66 0.25 -13.08 10.44
N ALA A 67 0.34 -14.05 11.37
CA ALA A 67 -0.19 -13.90 12.71
C ALA A 67 0.58 -12.86 13.55
N GLY A 68 1.90 -12.81 13.44
CA GLY A 68 2.73 -11.82 14.17
C GLY A 68 2.50 -10.39 13.69
N MET A 69 2.41 -10.17 12.36
CA MET A 69 2.10 -8.87 11.78
C MET A 69 0.73 -8.32 12.20
N LEU A 70 -0.24 -9.20 12.40
CA LEU A 70 -1.59 -8.83 12.85
C LEU A 70 -1.70 -8.69 14.38
N LYS A 71 -0.67 -9.06 15.13
CA LYS A 71 -0.62 -9.04 16.61
C LYS A 71 0.36 -7.98 17.16
N ASP A 72 0.76 -7.02 16.34
CA ASP A 72 1.74 -5.97 16.69
C ASP A 72 3.12 -6.53 17.10
N GLU A 73 3.48 -7.74 16.67
CA GLU A 73 4.85 -8.29 16.86
C GLU A 73 5.84 -7.74 15.82
N GLY A 74 5.34 -6.95 14.87
CA GLY A 74 6.11 -6.29 13.83
C GLY A 74 6.33 -7.15 12.59
N VAL A 75 6.73 -6.50 11.50
CA VAL A 75 7.18 -7.20 10.29
C VAL A 75 8.64 -7.65 10.49
N PRO A 76 9.00 -8.92 10.19
CA PRO A 76 10.39 -9.35 10.21
C PRO A 76 11.28 -8.42 9.37
N VAL A 77 12.36 -7.91 9.97
CA VAL A 77 13.30 -6.96 9.32
C VAL A 77 13.83 -7.50 7.98
N SER A 78 14.00 -8.82 7.85
CA SER A 78 14.41 -9.45 6.59
C SER A 78 13.44 -9.18 5.43
N ILE A 79 12.13 -9.12 5.70
CA ILE A 79 11.11 -8.78 4.70
C ILE A 79 11.21 -7.29 4.35
N LEU A 80 11.38 -6.42 5.35
CA LEU A 80 11.53 -4.97 5.13
C LEU A 80 12.76 -4.63 4.29
N GLU A 81 13.90 -5.25 4.57
CA GLU A 81 15.13 -5.09 3.77
C GLU A 81 14.94 -5.61 2.34
N TYR A 82 14.26 -6.76 2.17
CA TYR A 82 14.00 -7.31 0.84
C TYR A 82 13.12 -6.36 0.00
N ILE A 83 12.07 -5.80 0.60
CA ILE A 83 11.22 -4.78 -0.04
C ILE A 83 12.03 -3.53 -0.39
N ARG A 84 12.84 -3.03 0.54
CA ARG A 84 13.70 -1.85 0.34
C ARG A 84 14.64 -2.01 -0.85
N VAL A 85 15.32 -3.15 -0.94
CA VAL A 85 16.23 -3.47 -2.06
C VAL A 85 15.44 -3.59 -3.36
N GLY A 86 14.30 -4.30 -3.35
CA GLY A 86 13.44 -4.47 -4.51
C GLY A 86 12.90 -3.15 -5.05
N LEU A 87 12.48 -2.23 -4.18
CA LEU A 87 12.02 -0.89 -4.56
C LEU A 87 13.17 -0.01 -5.07
N SER A 88 14.35 -0.11 -4.45
CA SER A 88 15.55 0.58 -4.94
C SER A 88 15.90 0.16 -6.37
N ALA A 89 15.77 -1.13 -6.68
CA ALA A 89 15.92 -1.63 -8.04
C ALA A 89 14.77 -1.21 -8.97
N ALA A 90 13.52 -1.19 -8.48
CA ALA A 90 12.35 -0.81 -9.27
C ALA A 90 12.37 0.65 -9.74
N ARG A 91 13.13 1.54 -9.09
CA ARG A 91 13.37 2.90 -9.59
C ARG A 91 13.95 2.91 -11.01
N PHE A 92 14.67 1.86 -11.40
CA PHE A 92 15.17 1.69 -12.75
C PHE A 92 14.12 0.95 -13.61
N GLY A 93 13.23 1.71 -14.24
CA GLY A 93 12.26 1.19 -15.22
C GLY A 93 10.84 0.90 -14.70
N ARG A 94 10.58 1.03 -13.40
CA ARG A 94 9.23 0.93 -12.80
C ARG A 94 8.88 2.11 -11.88
N ALA A 95 9.59 3.24 -12.01
CA ALA A 95 9.47 4.39 -11.11
C ALA A 95 8.05 5.00 -11.03
N GLU A 96 7.33 5.02 -12.14
CA GLU A 96 5.97 5.58 -12.23
C GLU A 96 4.87 4.57 -11.87
N ARG A 97 5.23 3.30 -11.61
CA ARG A 97 4.24 2.30 -11.22
C ARG A 97 3.72 2.55 -9.80
N PRO A 98 2.46 2.19 -9.51
CA PRO A 98 1.94 2.12 -8.15
C PRO A 98 2.87 1.33 -7.22
N VAL A 99 3.24 1.92 -6.09
CA VAL A 99 4.15 1.26 -5.15
C VAL A 99 3.56 -0.04 -4.61
N ASP A 100 2.25 -0.06 -4.35
CA ASP A 100 1.50 -1.21 -3.85
C ASP A 100 1.60 -2.44 -4.76
N GLU A 101 1.44 -2.23 -6.07
CA GLU A 101 1.61 -3.29 -7.06
C GLU A 101 3.05 -3.81 -7.06
N VAL A 102 4.03 -2.90 -6.97
CA VAL A 102 5.45 -3.28 -7.00
C VAL A 102 5.87 -4.00 -5.72
N ILE A 103 5.36 -3.58 -4.55
CA ILE A 103 5.56 -4.30 -3.28
C ILE A 103 4.95 -5.70 -3.38
N THR A 104 3.74 -5.81 -3.93
CA THR A 104 3.08 -7.11 -4.14
C THR A 104 3.92 -8.00 -5.06
N ASP A 105 4.38 -7.50 -6.21
CA ASP A 105 5.26 -8.22 -7.14
C ASP A 105 6.55 -8.71 -6.44
N ILE A 106 7.18 -7.85 -5.62
CA ILE A 106 8.40 -8.18 -4.89
C ILE A 106 8.12 -9.29 -3.88
N VAL A 107 7.14 -9.11 -3.00
CA VAL A 107 6.87 -10.04 -1.90
C VAL A 107 6.37 -11.39 -2.42
N SER A 108 5.54 -11.39 -3.48
CA SER A 108 5.04 -12.62 -4.13
C SER A 108 6.13 -13.45 -4.80
N THR A 109 7.30 -12.88 -5.09
CA THR A 109 8.45 -13.65 -5.58
C THR A 109 8.99 -14.61 -4.51
N VAL A 110 8.88 -14.24 -3.24
CA VAL A 110 9.36 -15.05 -2.10
C VAL A 110 8.22 -15.85 -1.47
N TYR A 111 7.03 -15.26 -1.44
CA TYR A 111 5.85 -15.81 -0.77
C TYR A 111 4.65 -15.88 -1.71
N PRO A 112 4.72 -16.70 -2.78
CA PRO A 112 3.61 -16.85 -3.71
C PRO A 112 2.43 -17.55 -3.02
N CYS A 113 1.21 -17.13 -3.34
CA CYS A 113 0.01 -17.89 -3.00
C CYS A 113 -0.11 -19.10 -3.93
N GLN A 114 -0.34 -20.28 -3.34
CA GLN A 114 -0.61 -21.54 -4.05
C GLN A 114 -2.11 -21.83 -4.08
#